data_AF-A0A1P8KLX5-F1
#
_entry.id   AF-A0A1P8KLX5-F1
#
_cell.length_a   1.000
_cell.length_b   1.000
_cell.length_c   1.000
_cell.angle_alpha   90.00
_cell.angle_beta   90.00
_cell.angle_gamma   90.00
#
_symmetry.space_group_name_H-M   'P 1'
#
loop_
_entity.id
_entity.type
_entity.pdbx_description
1 polymer ?
#
loop_
_entity_poly.entity_id
_entity_poly.type
_entity_poly.pdbx_seq_one_letter_code
_entity_poly.pdbx_strand_id
1 'polypeptide(L)' 'MYNPISCEFFDQLNVAMQRKIPSTVVYLKNEEEKETVKGVVKTMEVVDGIEFMILDSKEKIRLDTVITFNGKKHKDV' A
#
# COMPACT_ATOMS: atom_id res chain seq x y z
N MET A 1 15.17 -12.27 -0.54
CA MET A 1 15.46 -11.26 0.49
C MET A 1 14.20 -10.46 0.72
N TYR A 2 13.66 -10.46 1.95
CA TYR A 2 12.49 -9.66 2.30
C TYR A 2 12.92 -8.18 2.21
N ASN A 3 12.31 -7.42 1.30
CA ASN A 3 12.57 -5.98 1.20
C ASN A 3 11.58 -5.32 2.15
N PRO A 4 11.99 -4.94 3.37
CA PRO A 4 11.12 -4.19 4.25
C PRO A 4 10.67 -2.93 3.52
N ILE A 5 9.43 -2.57 3.73
CA ILE A 5 8.89 -1.34 3.18
C ILE A 5 9.77 -0.19 3.68
N SER A 6 10.28 0.63 2.76
CA SER A 6 11.09 1.79 3.13
C SER A 6 10.41 2.58 4.24
N CYS A 7 11.17 2.94 5.27
CA CYS A 7 10.66 3.67 6.44
C CYS A 7 9.86 4.92 6.05
N GLU A 8 10.29 5.61 4.97
CA GLU A 8 9.58 6.76 4.39
C GLU A 8 8.18 6.45 3.86
N PHE A 9 7.96 5.26 3.30
CA PHE A 9 6.66 4.85 2.79
C PHE A 9 5.73 4.48 3.94
N PHE A 10 6.26 3.78 4.96
CA PHE A 10 5.50 3.48 6.18
C PHE A 10 5.10 4.76 6.93
N ASP A 11 5.99 5.74 7.03
CA ASP A 11 5.69 7.04 7.64
C ASP A 11 4.59 7.78 6.87
N GLN A 12 4.70 7.87 5.54
CA GLN A 12 3.67 8.48 4.69
C GLN A 12 2.32 7.76 4.80
N LEU A 13 2.33 6.42 4.91
CA LEU A 13 1.13 5.62 5.15
C LEU A 13 0.49 5.97 6.49
N ASN A 14 1.28 6.05 7.56
CA ASN A 14 0.78 6.45 8.87
C ASN A 14 0.18 7.85 8.86
N VAL A 15 0.86 8.80 8.21
CA VAL A 15 0.33 10.15 8.03
C VAL A 15 -0.98 10.12 7.25
N ALA A 16 -1.06 9.33 6.17
CA ALA A 16 -2.27 9.17 5.38
C ALA A 16 -3.42 8.53 6.18
N MET A 17 -3.15 7.55 7.04
CA MET A 17 -4.13 6.93 7.95
C MET A 17 -4.63 7.94 8.99
N GLN A 18 -3.71 8.59 9.71
CA GLN A 18 -4.04 9.53 10.79
C GLN A 18 -4.82 10.74 10.26
N ARG A 19 -4.40 11.28 9.11
CA ARG A 19 -5.04 12.44 8.48
C ARG A 19 -6.19 12.05 7.55
N LYS A 20 -6.49 10.75 7.41
CA LYS A 20 -7.52 10.21 6.50
C LYS A 20 -7.37 10.75 5.07
N ILE A 21 -6.13 10.81 4.59
CA ILE A 21 -5.81 11.36 3.27
C ILE A 21 -6.25 10.36 2.21
N PRO A 22 -7.08 10.77 1.23
CA PRO A 22 -7.42 9.93 0.09
C PRO A 22 -6.14 9.64 -0.69
N SER A 23 -5.75 8.37 -0.69
CA SER A 23 -4.51 7.90 -1.29
C SER A 23 -4.82 7.06 -2.53
N THR A 24 -4.00 7.23 -3.56
CA THR A 24 -4.09 6.40 -4.77
C THR A 24 -3.03 5.32 -4.68
N VAL A 25 -3.43 4.06 -4.69
CA VAL A 25 -2.51 2.91 -4.60
C VAL A 25 -2.55 2.16 -5.91
N VAL A 26 -1.39 1.93 -6.52
CA VAL A 26 -1.25 1.08 -7.69
C VAL A 26 -0.50 -0.18 -7.28
N TYR A 27 -1.11 -1.33 -7.50
CA TYR A 27 -0.55 -2.61 -7.12
C TYR A 27 -0.69 -3.64 -8.23
N LEU A 28 0.12 -4.70 -8.19
CA LEU A 28 0.00 -5.82 -9.11
C LEU A 28 -1.02 -6.82 -8.58
N LYS A 29 -2.12 -6.95 -9.32
CA LYS A 29 -3.12 -7.99 -9.15
C LYS A 29 -2.74 -9.17 -10.02
N ASN A 30 -2.63 -10.35 -9.40
CA ASN A 30 -2.21 -11.59 -10.06
C ASN A 30 -0.86 -11.48 -10.80
N GLU A 31 0.07 -10.65 -10.32
CA GLU A 31 1.44 -10.48 -10.87
C GLU A 31 1.53 -9.96 -12.33
N GLU A 32 0.41 -9.82 -13.04
CA GLU A 32 0.36 -9.40 -14.45
C GLU A 32 -0.38 -8.07 -14.66
N GLU A 33 -1.42 -7.77 -13.87
CA GLU A 33 -2.26 -6.59 -14.08
C GLU A 33 -2.03 -5.51 -13.02
N LYS A 34 -1.79 -4.27 -13.47
CA LYS A 34 -1.68 -3.11 -12.57
C LYS A 34 -3.08 -2.61 -12.24
N GLU A 35 -3.54 -2.87 -11.03
CA GLU A 35 -4.79 -2.31 -10.54
C GLU A 35 -4.53 -1.02 -9.78
N THR A 36 -5.34 0.01 -10.05
CA THR A 36 -5.27 1.30 -9.36
C THR A 36 -6.52 1.50 -8.55
N VAL A 37 -6.35 1.69 -7.26
CA VAL A 37 -7.44 1.91 -6.31
C VAL A 37 -7.24 3.24 -5.61
N LYS A 38 -8.36 3.94 -5.37
CA LYS A 38 -8.38 5.20 -4.64
C LYS A 38 -9.19 5.00 -3.38
N GLY A 39 -8.55 5.22 -2.24
CA GLY A 39 -9.20 5.03 -0.97
C GLY A 39 -8.45 5.70 0.16
N VAL A 40 -9.13 5.85 1.28
CA VAL A 40 -8.49 6.25 2.53
C VAL A 40 -7.96 4.98 3.19
N VAL A 41 -6.70 5.00 3.62
CA VAL A 41 -6.13 3.89 4.37
C VAL A 41 -6.77 3.86 5.74
N LYS A 42 -7.45 2.76 6.05
CA LYS A 42 -8.16 2.58 7.32
C LYS A 42 -7.24 2.03 8.39
N THR A 43 -6.51 0.97 8.06
CA THR A 43 -5.57 0.31 8.96
C THR A 43 -4.59 -0.56 8.19
N MET A 44 -3.56 -1.07 8.86
CA MET A 44 -2.59 -2.00 8.31
C MET A 44 -2.56 -3.27 9.18
N GLU A 45 -2.46 -4.42 8.55
CA GLU A 45 -2.35 -5.72 9.21
C GLU A 45 -1.11 -6.46 8.72
N VAL A 46 -0.45 -7.18 9.62
CA VAL A 46 0.62 -8.11 9.26
C VAL A 46 0.09 -9.52 9.40
N VAL A 47 0.06 -10.27 8.31
CA VAL A 47 -0.39 -11.66 8.27
C VAL A 47 0.74 -12.51 7.69
N ASP A 48 1.18 -13.52 8.43
CA ASP A 48 2.31 -14.38 8.04
C ASP A 48 3.61 -13.62 7.73
N GLY A 49 3.84 -12.51 8.46
CA GLY A 49 4.99 -11.62 8.24
C GLY A 49 4.87 -10.74 7.00
N ILE A 50 3.78 -10.84 6.22
CA ILE A 50 3.49 -10.01 5.07
C ILE A 50 2.61 -8.85 5.51
N GLU A 51 2.94 -7.65 5.09
CA GLU A 51 2.20 -6.45 5.44
C GLU A 51 1.09 -6.17 4.41
N PHE A 52 -0.12 -5.94 4.93
CA PHE A 52 -1.33 -5.67 4.18
C PHE A 52 -1.89 -4.32 4.58
N MET A 53 -2.28 -3.54 3.58
CA MET A 53 -3.02 -2.30 3.74
C MET A 53 -4.51 -2.59 3.62
N ILE A 54 -5.31 -2.05 4.53
CA ILE A 54 -6.77 -2.12 4.48
C ILE A 54 -7.31 -0.73 4.20
N LEU A 55 -8.00 -0.58 3.09
CA LEU A 55 -8.69 0.65 2.73
C LEU A 55 -10.06 0.73 3.42
N ASP A 56 -10.61 1.94 3.51
CA ASP A 56 -11.97 2.14 4.04
C ASP A 56 -13.05 1.42 3.22
N SER A 57 -12.80 1.23 1.92
CA SER A 57 -13.60 0.39 1.02
C SER A 57 -13.61 -1.10 1.38
N LYS A 58 -12.91 -1.51 2.45
CA LYS A 58 -12.65 -2.91 2.87
C LYS A 58 -11.75 -3.72 1.93
N GLU A 59 -11.12 -3.06 0.97
CA GLU A 59 -10.11 -3.70 0.13
C GLU A 59 -8.83 -3.94 0.92
N LYS A 60 -8.29 -5.16 0.80
CA LYS A 60 -7.04 -5.59 1.43
C LYS A 60 -5.98 -5.76 0.36
N ILE A 61 -4.91 -4.97 0.43
CA ILE A 61 -3.87 -4.87 -0.58
C ILE A 61 -2.53 -5.25 0.03
N ARG A 62 -1.79 -6.16 -0.62
CA ARG A 62 -0.45 -6.54 -0.19
C ARG A 62 0.54 -5.43 -0.50
N LEU A 63 1.23 -4.92 0.52
CA LEU A 63 2.20 -3.85 0.34
C LEU A 63 3.38 -4.26 -0.51
N ASP A 64 3.77 -5.54 -0.43
CA ASP A 64 4.80 -6.11 -1.31
C ASP A 64 4.44 -6.00 -2.81
N THR A 65 3.16 -6.01 -3.16
CA THR A 65 2.69 -5.86 -4.56
C THR A 65 2.47 -4.41 -4.98
N VAL A 66 2.60 -3.45 -4.05
CA VAL A 66 2.40 -2.02 -4.34
C VAL A 66 3.56 -1.50 -5.17
N ILE A 67 3.23 -0.96 -6.34
CA ILE A 67 4.18 -0.35 -7.26
C ILE A 67 4.33 1.14 -6.93
N THR A 68 3.21 1.85 -6.85
CA THR A 68 3.19 3.28 -6.52
C THR A 68 2.13 3.58 -5.47
N PHE A 69 2.46 4.47 -4.54
CA PHE A 69 1.53 5.01 -3.56
C PHE A 69 1.53 6.52 -3.67
N ASN A 70 0.36 7.09 -3.88
CA ASN A 70 0.12 8.51 -4.07
C ASN A 70 1.02 9.14 -5.16
N GLY A 71 1.28 8.39 -6.23
CA GLY A 71 2.16 8.80 -7.33
C GLY A 71 3.67 8.66 -7.05
N LYS A 72 4.08 8.32 -5.83
CA LYS A 72 5.47 7.98 -5.52
C LYS A 72 5.74 6.50 -5.82
N LYS A 73 6.77 6.23 -6.62
CA LYS A 73 7.25 4.86 -6.89
C LYS A 73 7.86 4.27 -5.62
N HIS A 74 7.40 3.09 -5.25
CA HIS A 74 7.93 2.32 -4.13
C HIS A 74 8.88 1.22 -4.59
N LYS A 75 8.58 0.57 -5.71
CA LYS A 75 9.49 -0.36 -6.40
C LYS A 75 9.95 0.27 -7.72
N ASP A 76 11.26 0.30 -7.93
CA ASP A 76 11.84 0.32 -9.27
C ASP A 76 11.59 -1.08 -9.86
N VAL A 77 10.66 -1.16 -10.81
CA VAL A 77 10.41 -2.35 -11.63
C VAL A 77 11.35 -2.36 -12.82
#